data_AF-A0A6J4WR68-F1
#
_entry.id   AF-A0A6J4WR68-F1
#
_cell.length_a   1.000
_cell.length_b   1.000
_cell.length_c   1.000
_cell.angle_alpha   90.00
_cell.angle_beta   90.00
_cell.angle_gamma   90.00
#
_symmetry.space_group_name_H-M   'P 1'
#
loop_
_entity.id
_entity.type
_entity.pdbx_description
1 polymer ?
#
loop_
_entity_poly.entity_id
_entity_poly.type
_entity_poly.pdbx_seq_one_letter_code
_entity_poly.pdbx_strand_id
1 'polypeptide(L)'
;MIKAYQSILLVHSHDAGKLSKAVLDIVRTAFLDGHYFSFAIRSCNLCKSCAVDQGKACPTPEKVRPCDQSFGIDVFKTVRSQGLPCGVLQNKEDVQNRYGFVLIE
;
A
#
# COMPACT_ATOMS: atom_id res chain seq x y z
N MET A 1 -12.08 7.82 -20.17
CA MET A 1 -11.61 6.44 -19.89
C MET A 1 -10.16 6.55 -19.42
N ILE A 2 -9.88 6.09 -18.21
CA ILE A 2 -8.54 6.12 -17.61
C ILE A 2 -7.68 5.10 -18.35
N LYS A 3 -6.57 5.54 -18.95
CA LYS A 3 -5.64 4.64 -19.65
C LYS A 3 -4.46 4.26 -18.77
N ALA A 4 -3.97 5.21 -17.98
CA ALA A 4 -2.84 5.07 -17.07
C ALA A 4 -2.93 6.17 -16.00
N TYR A 5 -2.29 5.94 -14.86
CA TYR A 5 -2.03 7.00 -13.88
C TYR A 5 -0.99 7.99 -14.43
N GLN A 6 -1.03 9.24 -13.95
CA GLN A 6 -0.03 10.26 -14.31
C GLN A 6 1.13 10.29 -13.32
N SER A 7 0.85 10.10 -12.04
CA SER A 7 1.82 10.15 -10.95
C SER A 7 1.65 8.97 -10.00
N ILE A 8 2.74 8.60 -9.34
CA ILE A 8 2.73 7.62 -8.27
C ILE A 8 3.40 8.20 -7.03
N LEU A 9 2.71 8.14 -5.89
CA LEU A 9 3.25 8.51 -4.59
C LEU A 9 3.65 7.24 -3.84
N LEU A 10 4.93 7.14 -3.52
CA LEU A 10 5.48 6.08 -2.66
C LEU A 10 5.34 6.52 -1.20
N VAL A 11 4.62 5.74 -0.40
CA VAL A 11 4.42 6.00 1.03
C VAL A 11 5.23 4.98 1.83
N HIS A 12 6.13 5.45 2.69
CA HIS A 12 7.02 4.61 3.49
C HIS A 12 6.67 4.68 4.98
N SER A 13 6.80 3.54 5.66
CA SER A 13 6.64 3.42 7.11
C SER A 13 7.27 2.12 7.62
N HIS A 14 7.60 2.08 8.90
CA HIS A 14 7.97 0.84 9.60
C HIS A 14 6.75 0.13 10.24
N ASP A 15 5.67 0.87 10.48
CA ASP A 15 4.40 0.36 11.02
C ASP A 15 3.43 0.05 9.88
N ALA A 16 3.06 -1.23 9.75
CA ALA A 16 2.18 -1.70 8.68
C ALA A 16 0.74 -1.18 8.80
N GLY A 17 0.22 -1.05 10.01
CA GLY A 17 -1.16 -0.61 10.25
C GLY A 17 -1.33 0.87 10.00
N LYS A 18 -0.37 1.69 10.47
CA LYS A 18 -0.31 3.12 10.16
C LYS A 18 -0.16 3.35 8.66
N LEU A 19 0.69 2.58 8.00
CA LEU A 19 0.86 2.66 6.54
C LEU A 19 -0.44 2.37 5.79
N SER A 20 -1.14 1.27 6.13
CA SER A 20 -2.39 0.92 5.48
C SER A 20 -3.48 1.99 5.68
N LYS A 21 -3.56 2.61 6.86
CA LYS A 21 -4.49 3.73 7.12
C LYS A 21 -4.11 4.96 6.31
N ALA A 22 -2.85 5.39 6.39
CA ALA A 22 -2.37 6.57 5.68
C ALA A 22 -2.56 6.47 4.16
N VAL A 23 -2.28 5.32 3.56
CA VAL A 23 -2.49 5.09 2.12
C VAL A 23 -3.97 5.25 1.72
N LEU A 24 -4.90 4.73 2.52
CA LEU A 24 -6.33 4.87 2.24
C LEU A 24 -6.82 6.31 2.45
N ASP A 25 -6.30 6.99 3.47
CA ASP A 25 -6.63 8.39 3.75
C ASP A 25 -6.12 9.28 2.60
N ILE A 26 -4.88 9.06 2.12
CA ILE A 26 -4.31 9.79 0.97
C ILE A 26 -5.17 9.55 -0.28
N VAL A 27 -5.57 8.31 -0.57
CA VAL A 27 -6.43 8.02 -1.73
C VAL A 27 -7.75 8.78 -1.65
N ARG A 28 -8.38 8.77 -0.47
CA ARG A 28 -9.63 9.49 -0.23
C ARG A 28 -9.43 11.00 -0.42
N THR A 29 -8.38 11.56 0.16
CA THR A 29 -8.08 12.99 0.06
C THR A 29 -7.80 13.40 -1.39
N ALA A 30 -6.95 12.68 -2.12
CA ALA A 30 -6.66 12.97 -3.51
C ALA A 30 -7.94 12.97 -4.38
N PHE A 31 -8.83 12.00 -4.17
CA PHE A 31 -10.12 11.98 -4.86
C PHE A 31 -11.00 13.20 -4.52
N LEU A 32 -11.05 13.58 -3.23
CA LEU A 32 -11.81 14.76 -2.78
C LEU A 32 -11.20 16.08 -3.27
N ASP A 33 -9.89 16.11 -3.53
CA ASP A 33 -9.18 17.26 -4.10
C ASP A 33 -9.35 17.40 -5.62
N GLY A 34 -10.16 16.55 -6.25
CA GLY A 34 -10.53 16.66 -7.66
C GLY A 34 -9.73 15.78 -8.61
N HIS A 35 -8.83 14.91 -8.10
CA HIS A 35 -8.20 13.89 -8.93
C HIS A 35 -9.23 12.82 -9.31
N TYR A 36 -9.58 12.76 -10.60
CA TYR A 36 -10.57 11.84 -11.14
C TYR A 36 -10.24 10.37 -10.85
N PHE A 37 -8.94 10.04 -10.80
CA PHE A 37 -8.44 8.73 -10.43
C PHE A 37 -7.50 8.82 -9.24
N SER A 38 -7.81 8.07 -8.19
CA SER A 38 -6.88 7.76 -7.11
C SER A 38 -7.05 6.31 -6.68
N PHE A 39 -5.95 5.55 -6.66
CA PHE A 39 -5.97 4.13 -6.36
C PHE A 39 -4.75 3.71 -5.55
N ALA A 40 -4.91 2.74 -4.66
CA ALA A 40 -3.82 2.23 -3.84
C ALA A 40 -3.49 0.78 -4.18
N ILE A 41 -2.19 0.46 -4.19
CA ILE A 41 -1.66 -0.90 -4.21
C ILE A 41 -0.89 -1.14 -2.92
N ARG A 42 -1.38 -2.07 -2.10
CA ARG A 42 -0.80 -2.41 -0.79
C ARG A 42 -1.47 -3.64 -0.20
N SER A 43 -0.68 -4.55 0.37
CA SER A 43 -1.21 -5.65 1.19
C SER A 43 -1.91 -5.14 2.47
N CYS A 44 -3.11 -5.65 2.74
CA CYS A 44 -3.96 -5.21 3.85
C CYS A 44 -3.31 -5.49 5.21
N ASN A 45 -3.27 -4.48 6.08
CA ASN A 45 -2.82 -4.62 7.47
C ASN A 45 -3.67 -3.76 8.44
N LEU A 46 -4.96 -3.63 8.14
CA LEU A 46 -5.89 -2.80 8.91
C LEU A 46 -6.28 -3.42 10.26
N CYS A 47 -6.25 -4.75 10.34
CA CYS A 47 -6.63 -5.52 11.52
C CYS A 47 -5.39 -6.13 12.20
N LYS A 48 -5.43 -6.27 13.52
CA LYS A 48 -4.41 -7.04 14.27
C LYS A 48 -4.49 -8.54 13.98
N SER A 49 -5.71 -9.05 13.83
CA SER A 49 -6.00 -10.42 13.39
C SER A 49 -7.08 -10.33 12.32
N CYS A 50 -6.85 -10.98 11.17
CA CYS A 50 -7.78 -10.93 10.06
C CYS A 50 -8.95 -11.90 10.31
N ALA A 51 -10.19 -11.41 10.16
CA ALA A 51 -11.39 -12.24 10.28
C ALA A 51 -11.44 -13.34 9.20
N VAL A 52 -10.91 -13.05 8.01
CA VAL A 52 -10.86 -13.99 6.88
C VAL A 52 -10.01 -15.23 7.21
N ASP A 53 -8.90 -15.04 7.92
CA ASP A 53 -8.04 -16.15 8.36
C ASP A 53 -8.74 -17.07 9.36
N GLN A 54 -9.83 -16.59 10.00
CA GLN A 54 -10.68 -17.34 10.91
C GLN A 54 -11.95 -17.88 10.23
N GLY A 55 -12.04 -17.82 8.90
CA GLY A 55 -13.20 -18.27 8.13
C GLY A 55 -14.42 -17.35 8.19
N LYS A 56 -14.25 -16.10 8.65
CA LYS A 56 -15.33 -15.10 8.73
C LYS A 56 -15.20 -14.07 7.60
N ALA A 57 -16.30 -13.38 7.28
CA ALA A 57 -16.27 -12.29 6.32
C ALA A 57 -15.38 -11.13 6.81
N CYS A 58 -14.73 -10.43 5.87
CA CYS A 58 -14.06 -9.17 6.18
C CYS A 58 -15.10 -8.14 6.64
N PRO A 59 -14.89 -7.41 7.75
CA PRO A 59 -15.84 -6.39 8.20
C PRO A 59 -15.75 -5.08 7.39
N THR A 60 -14.67 -4.89 6.61
CA THR A 60 -14.44 -3.69 5.79
C THR A 60 -13.87 -4.07 4.41
N PRO A 61 -14.56 -4.89 3.60
CA PRO A 61 -14.04 -5.38 2.32
C PRO A 61 -13.76 -4.23 1.33
N GLU A 62 -14.50 -3.12 1.42
CA GLU A 62 -14.34 -1.91 0.59
C GLU A 62 -13.01 -1.19 0.81
N LYS A 63 -12.34 -1.42 1.94
CA LYS A 63 -11.02 -0.86 2.26
C LYS A 63 -9.87 -1.73 1.78
N VAL A 64 -10.14 -2.96 1.34
CA VAL A 64 -9.11 -3.86 0.84
C VAL A 64 -8.59 -3.33 -0.49
N ARG A 65 -7.27 -3.38 -0.66
CA ARG A 65 -6.58 -3.05 -1.91
C ARG A 65 -5.78 -4.27 -2.36
N PRO A 66 -5.55 -4.45 -3.68
CA PRO A 66 -4.71 -5.53 -4.13
C PRO A 66 -3.27 -5.33 -3.63
N CYS A 67 -2.55 -6.42 -3.40
CA CYS A 67 -1.15 -6.33 -3.01
C CYS A 67 -0.24 -6.10 -4.22
N ASP A 68 0.91 -5.50 -3.94
CA ASP A 68 2.01 -5.25 -4.85
C ASP A 68 2.50 -6.53 -5.57
N GLN A 69 2.53 -7.64 -4.84
CA GLN A 69 2.95 -8.94 -5.37
C GLN A 69 1.97 -9.49 -6.41
N SER A 70 0.66 -9.23 -6.28
CA SER A 70 -0.35 -9.66 -7.26
C SER A 70 -0.19 -8.99 -8.62
N PHE A 71 0.46 -7.82 -8.67
CA PHE A 71 0.76 -7.10 -9.90
C PHE A 71 2.19 -7.32 -10.41
N GLY A 72 2.98 -8.18 -9.76
CA GLY A 72 4.37 -8.42 -10.14
C GLY A 72 5.28 -7.22 -9.90
N ILE A 73 4.93 -6.30 -8.99
CA ILE A 73 5.75 -5.14 -8.68
C ILE A 73 6.97 -5.58 -7.88
N ASP A 74 8.16 -5.41 -8.46
CA ASP A 74 9.42 -5.51 -7.74
C ASP A 74 9.60 -4.28 -6.85
N VAL A 75 9.10 -4.36 -5.62
CA VAL A 75 9.19 -3.26 -4.64
C VAL A 75 10.64 -2.90 -4.35
N PHE A 76 11.52 -3.89 -4.21
CA PHE A 76 12.93 -3.66 -3.87
C PHE A 76 13.62 -2.83 -4.94
N LYS A 77 13.55 -3.28 -6.20
CA LYS A 77 14.15 -2.56 -7.33
C LYS A 77 13.52 -1.18 -7.50
N THR A 78 12.19 -1.09 -7.41
CA THR A 78 11.45 0.17 -7.57
C THR A 78 11.92 1.21 -6.56
N VAL A 79 11.86 0.92 -5.26
CA VAL A 79 12.14 1.93 -4.22
C VAL A 79 13.64 2.26 -4.14
N ARG A 80 14.53 1.28 -4.37
CA ARG A 80 15.97 1.52 -4.43
C ARG A 80 16.38 2.41 -5.60
N SER A 81 15.70 2.30 -6.75
CA SER A 81 15.95 3.19 -7.90
C SER A 81 15.66 4.66 -7.58
N GLN A 82 14.86 4.92 -6.54
CA GLN A 82 14.50 6.24 -6.03
C GLN A 82 15.33 6.65 -4.80
N GLY A 83 16.38 5.88 -4.44
CA GLY A 83 17.21 6.17 -3.27
C GLY A 83 16.55 5.85 -1.92
N LEU A 84 15.42 5.14 -1.91
CA LEU A 84 14.70 4.80 -0.68
C LEU A 84 15.22 3.50 -0.03
N PRO A 85 15.20 3.39 1.30
CA PRO A 85 15.78 2.26 2.02
C PRO A 85 14.95 0.98 1.86
N CYS A 86 15.53 -0.08 1.33
CA CYS A 86 14.90 -1.40 1.34
C CYS A 86 15.97 -2.49 1.30
N GLY A 87 15.91 -3.43 2.24
CA GLY A 87 16.91 -4.47 2.45
C GLY A 87 16.24 -5.79 2.78
N VAL A 88 16.88 -6.89 2.39
CA VAL A 88 16.44 -8.21 2.83
C VAL A 88 16.82 -8.34 4.30
N LEU A 89 15.86 -8.69 5.14
CA LEU A 89 16.09 -8.85 6.57
C LEU A 89 16.58 -10.25 6.88
N GLN A 90 17.42 -10.38 7.91
CA GLN A 90 18.00 -11.66 8.34
C GLN A 90 17.45 -12.10 9.69
N ASN A 91 16.99 -11.15 10.52
CA ASN A 91 16.50 -11.41 11.87
C ASN A 91 15.07 -10.87 12.05
N LYS A 92 14.39 -11.33 13.10
CA LYS A 92 13.01 -10.91 13.39
C LYS A 92 12.95 -9.50 13.97
N GLU A 93 14.04 -9.07 14.58
CA GLU A 93 14.23 -7.78 15.25
C GLU A 93 14.61 -6.68 14.25
N ASP A 94 15.00 -7.06 13.02
CA ASP A 94 15.35 -6.12 11.98
C ASP A 94 14.13 -5.25 11.60
N VAL A 95 14.39 -3.95 11.38
CA VAL A 95 13.34 -2.98 11.09
C VAL A 95 12.85 -3.14 9.64
N GLN A 96 11.58 -3.49 9.48
CA GLN A 96 10.95 -3.63 8.16
C GLN A 96 10.72 -2.28 7.49
N ASN A 97 11.25 -2.11 6.28
CA ASN A 97 10.85 -1.04 5.38
C ASN A 97 9.60 -1.47 4.62
N ARG A 98 8.50 -0.75 4.79
CA ARG A 98 7.22 -1.07 4.16
C ARG A 98 6.81 0.07 3.24
N TYR A 99 6.24 -0.31 2.10
CA TYR A 99 5.83 0.63 1.06
C TYR A 99 4.38 0.40 0.67
N GLY A 100 3.66 1.50 0.47
CA GLY A 100 2.39 1.54 -0.22
C GLY A 100 2.50 2.46 -1.43
N PHE A 101 1.72 2.15 -2.46
CA PHE A 101 1.72 2.90 -3.72
C PHE A 101 0.37 3.57 -3.86
N VAL A 102 0.36 4.89 -4.08
CA VAL A 102 -0.84 5.64 -4.44
C VAL A 102 -0.69 6.15 -5.86
N LEU A 103 -1.52 5.67 -6.76
CA LEU A 103 -1.57 6.02 -8.17
C LEU A 103 -2.59 7.14 -8.34
N ILE A 104 -2.20 8.22 -9.01
CA ILE A 104 -2.99 9.45 -9.17
C ILE A 104 -2.97 9.85 -10.65
N GLU A 105 -4.13 10.24 -11.20
CA GLU A 105 -4.21 10.99 -12.47
C GLU A 105 -4.12 12.49 -12.26
#